data_AF-A0A8C6QAV4-F1
#
_entry.id   AF-A0A8C6QAV4-F1
#
_cell.length_a   1.000
_cell.length_b   1.000
_cell.length_c   1.000
_cell.angle_alpha   90.00
_cell.angle_beta   90.00
_cell.angle_gamma   90.00
#
_symmetry.space_group_name_H-M   'P 1'
#
loop_
_entity.id
_entity.type
_entity.pdbx_description
1 polymer ?
#
loop_
_entity_poly.entity_id
_entity_poly.type
_entity_poly.pdbx_seq_one_letter_code
_entity_poly.pdbx_strand_id
1 'polypeptide(L)' 'TEALLQQQIHFLFNTDGKLSVKFGVLFQDDRCANLFEALVGTLKAAKRRKIVTYPGELLLQGVHDDVDIVLLQD' A
#
# COMPACT_ATOMS: atom_id res chain seq x y z
N THR A 1 3.22 14.36 11.40
CA THR A 1 3.32 12.92 11.12
C THR A 1 2.18 12.38 10.27
N GLU A 2 0.97 12.96 10.34
CA GLU A 2 -0.20 12.45 9.59
C GLU A 2 -0.24 12.86 8.12
N ALA A 3 0.10 14.12 7.82
CA ALA A 3 0.11 14.63 6.46
C ALA A 3 1.12 13.89 5.55
N LEU A 4 2.28 13.51 6.11
CA LEU A 4 3.29 12.75 5.39
C LEU A 4 2.78 11.40 4.90
N LEU A 5 2.00 10.68 5.73
CA LEU A 5 1.45 9.37 5.39
C LEU A 5 0.49 9.45 4.19
N GLN A 6 -0.42 10.43 4.20
CA GLN A 6 -1.37 10.64 3.10
C GLN A 6 -0.64 11.04 1.83
N GLN A 7 0.30 11.97 1.91
CA GLN A 7 1.06 12.39 0.73
C GLN A 7 1.89 11.25 0.13
N GLN A 8 2.48 10.38 0.96
CA GLN A 8 3.25 9.25 0.48
C GLN A 8 2.36 8.22 -0.23
N ILE A 9 1.19 7.91 0.34
CA ILE A 9 0.21 7.04 -0.31
C ILE A 9 -0.30 7.66 -1.60
N HIS A 10 -0.63 8.95 -1.62
CA HIS A 10 -1.02 9.61 -2.87
C HIS A 10 0.07 9.47 -3.93
N PHE A 11 1.32 9.72 -3.57
CA PHE A 11 2.44 9.60 -4.50
C PHE A 11 2.61 8.16 -5.04
N LEU A 12 2.33 7.16 -4.21
CA LEU A 12 2.43 5.74 -4.57
C LEU A 12 1.29 5.27 -5.50
N PHE A 13 0.06 5.74 -5.30
CA PHE A 13 -1.13 5.28 -6.04
C PHE A 13 -1.50 6.20 -7.22
N ASN A 14 -1.13 7.48 -7.19
CA ASN A 14 -1.51 8.48 -8.19
C ASN A 14 -0.58 8.52 -9.41
N THR A 15 0.36 7.58 -9.54
CA THR A 15 1.21 7.45 -10.74
C THR A 15 0.47 6.89 -11.95
N ASP A 16 -0.60 6.12 -11.74
CA ASP A 16 -1.38 5.48 -12.82
C ASP A 16 -2.83 5.99 -12.92
N GLY A 17 -3.24 6.93 -12.05
CA GLY A 17 -4.64 7.34 -11.89
C GLY A 17 -5.57 6.21 -11.40
N LYS A 18 -4.99 5.06 -11.01
CA LYS A 18 -5.72 3.91 -10.51
C LYS A 18 -5.89 4.01 -8.99
N LEU A 19 -7.14 4.01 -8.56
CA LEU A 19 -7.53 3.91 -7.15
C LEU A 19 -7.26 2.50 -6.57
N SER A 20 -6.71 1.56 -7.35
CA SER A 20 -6.39 0.21 -6.90
C SER A 20 -5.09 -0.28 -7.53
N VAL A 21 -4.24 -0.92 -6.72
CA VAL A 21 -2.99 -1.55 -7.18
C VAL A 21 -2.81 -2.89 -6.48
N LYS A 22 -2.29 -3.88 -7.21
CA LYS A 22 -1.97 -5.19 -6.64
C LYS A 22 -0.76 -5.07 -5.71
N PHE A 23 -0.83 -5.73 -4.56
CA PHE A 23 0.26 -5.82 -3.62
C PHE A 23 1.51 -6.37 -4.31
N GLY A 24 1.41 -7.48 -5.03
CA GLY A 24 2.54 -8.06 -5.76
C GLY A 24 3.24 -7.08 -6.71
N VAL A 25 2.51 -6.13 -7.32
CA VAL A 25 3.08 -5.11 -8.20
C VAL A 25 3.82 -4.02 -7.42
N LEU A 26 3.29 -3.59 -6.28
CA LEU A 26 4.01 -2.67 -5.37
C LEU A 26 5.29 -3.30 -4.80
N PHE A 27 5.33 -4.63 -4.76
CA PHE A 27 6.33 -5.41 -4.02
C PHE A 27 7.20 -6.33 -4.92
N GLN A 28 7.05 -6.25 -6.26
CA GLN A 28 7.77 -7.10 -7.23
C GLN A 28 9.23 -6.66 -7.46
N ASP A 29 9.64 -5.48 -6.99
CA ASP A 29 11.00 -4.98 -7.17
C ASP A 29 11.89 -5.42 -5.99
N ASP A 30 12.55 -6.57 -6.15
CA ASP A 30 13.47 -7.22 -5.18
C ASP A 30 14.58 -6.30 -4.62
N ARG A 31 14.81 -5.13 -5.21
CA ARG A 31 15.85 -4.18 -4.77
C ARG A 31 15.52 -3.46 -3.46
N CYS A 32 14.32 -3.67 -2.92
CA CYS A 32 13.73 -2.80 -1.92
C CYS A 32 13.34 -3.50 -0.62
N ALA A 33 14.15 -4.44 -0.11
CA ALA A 33 13.97 -5.07 1.21
C ALA A 33 13.63 -4.06 2.34
N ASN A 34 14.31 -2.91 2.38
CA ASN A 34 14.07 -1.87 3.39
C ASN A 34 12.79 -1.04 3.12
N LEU A 35 12.31 -1.03 1.87
CA LEU A 35 11.08 -0.33 1.51
C LEU A 35 9.87 -1.12 2.03
N PHE A 36 9.95 -2.46 2.12
CA PHE A 36 8.85 -3.31 2.59
C PHE A 36 8.34 -2.93 3.98
N GLU A 37 9.24 -2.75 4.94
CA GLU A 37 8.85 -2.47 6.33
C GLU A 37 8.15 -1.10 6.44
N ALA A 38 8.68 -0.10 5.73
CA ALA A 38 8.09 1.23 5.66
C ALA A 38 6.75 1.25 4.91
N LEU A 39 6.61 0.51 3.81
CA LEU A 39 5.40 0.48 2.98
C LEU A 39 4.26 -0.28 3.67
N VAL A 40 4.55 -1.44 4.27
CA VAL A 40 3.56 -2.21 5.05
C VAL A 40 3.14 -1.42 6.29
N GLY A 41 4.08 -0.75 6.98
CA GLY A 41 3.76 0.16 8.08
C GLY A 41 2.83 1.30 7.64
N THR A 42 3.10 1.88 6.48
CA THR A 42 2.30 2.97 5.89
C THR A 42 0.89 2.49 5.52
N LEU A 43 0.78 1.37 4.81
CA LEU A 43 -0.51 0.75 4.45
C LEU A 43 -1.33 0.34 5.68
N LYS A 44 -0.68 -0.19 6.72
CA LYS A 44 -1.34 -0.55 7.99
C LYS A 44 -1.89 0.69 8.70
N ALA A 45 -1.10 1.77 8.76
CA ALA A 45 -1.56 3.03 9.32
C ALA A 45 -2.72 3.63 8.51
N ALA A 46 -2.66 3.56 7.18
CA ALA A 46 -3.71 4.05 6.30
C ALA A 46 -4.99 3.19 6.37
N LYS A 47 -4.87 1.88 6.52
CA LYS A 47 -6.01 0.98 6.74
C LYS A 47 -6.70 1.26 8.07
N ARG A 48 -5.94 1.50 9.16
CA ARG A 48 -6.51 1.94 10.45
C ARG A 48 -7.29 3.24 10.33
N ARG A 49 -6.89 4.11 9.42
CA ARG A 49 -7.54 5.40 9.12
C ARG A 49 -8.66 5.30 8.09
N LYS A 50 -8.93 4.09 7.55
CA LYS A 50 -9.90 3.83 6.46
C LYS A 50 -9.59 4.60 5.16
N ILE A 51 -8.32 4.95 4.93
CA ILE A 51 -7.84 5.58 3.69
C ILE A 51 -7.60 4.54 2.60
N VAL A 52 -7.17 3.33 3.00
CA VAL A 52 -7.02 2.17 2.10
C VAL A 52 -7.77 0.97 2.65
N THR A 53 -8.16 0.07 1.75
CA THR A 53 -8.77 -1.22 2.09
C THR A 53 -8.13 -2.35 1.29
N TYR A 54 -8.04 -3.50 1.92
CA TYR A 54 -7.57 -4.75 1.32
C TYR A 54 -8.06 -5.94 2.17
N PRO A 55 -8.26 -7.12 1.56
CA PRO A 55 -8.61 -8.34 2.27
C PRO A 55 -7.47 -8.81 3.19
N GLY A 56 -7.83 -9.22 4.41
CA GLY A 56 -6.88 -9.71 5.42
C GLY A 56 -6.23 -8.61 6.29
N GLU A 57 -5.77 -8.96 7.49
CA GLU A 57 -5.11 -8.00 8.41
C GLU A 57 -3.61 -7.82 8.16
N LEU A 58 -2.99 -8.82 7.52
CA LEU A 58 -1.57 -8.88 7.23
C LEU A 58 -1.39 -9.24 5.76
N LEU A 59 -0.39 -8.64 5.12
CA LEU A 59 -0.01 -8.93 3.75
C LEU A 59 1.38 -9.56 3.79
N LEU A 60 1.50 -10.73 3.19
CA LEU A 60 2.73 -11.52 3.10
C LEU A 60 3.11 -11.64 1.62
N GLN A 61 4.37 -11.34 1.31
CA GLN A 61 4.93 -11.51 -0.03
C GLN A 61 4.78 -12.96 -0.50
N GLY A 62 4.47 -13.15 -1.78
CA GLY A 62 4.22 -14.45 -2.40
C GLY A 62 2.82 -15.00 -2.16
N VAL A 63 2.22 -14.76 -0.98
CA VAL A 63 0.87 -15.21 -0.66
C VAL A 63 -0.19 -14.18 -1.08
N HIS A 64 0.10 -12.90 -0.87
CA HIS A 64 -0.85 -11.82 -1.11
C HIS A 64 -0.54 -11.03 -2.38
N ASP A 65 0.30 -11.56 -3.27
CA ASP A 65 0.74 -10.82 -4.46
C ASP A 65 -0.42 -10.44 -5.38
N ASP A 66 -1.49 -11.24 -5.39
CA ASP A 66 -2.68 -10.98 -6.20
C ASP A 66 -3.75 -10.14 -5.46
N VAL A 67 -3.46 -9.68 -4.24
CA VAL A 67 -4.39 -8.86 -3.46
C VAL A 67 -4.39 -7.43 -3.97
N ASP A 68 -5.58 -6.94 -4.32
CA ASP A 68 -5.80 -5.55 -4.67
C ASP A 68 -5.90 -4.66 -3.42
N ILE A 69 -5.00 -3.68 -3.33
CA ILE A 69 -5.05 -2.58 -2.38
C ILE A 69 -5.87 -1.46 -3.02
N VAL A 70 -6.98 -1.08 -2.39
CA VAL A 70 -7.88 -0.04 -2.91
C VAL A 70 -7.82 1.20 -2.03
N LEU A 71 -7.63 2.36 -2.63
CA LEU A 71 -7.71 3.67 -1.99
C LEU A 71 -9.19 4.05 -1.82
N LEU A 72 -9.61 4.32 -0.59
CA LEU A 72 -10.98 4.72 -0.23
C LEU A 72 -11.16 6.23 -0.13
N GLN A 73 -10.09 6.98 0.13
CA GLN A 73 -10.17 8.41 0.42
C GLN A 73 -9.00 9.17 -0.23
N ASP A 74 -9.34 10.24 -0.95
CA ASP A 74 -8.44 11.26 -1.52
C ASP A 74 -8.11 12.33 -0.46
#